data_AF-A0A932UQH1-F1
#
_entry.id   AF-A0A932UQH1-F1
#
_cell.length_a   1.000
_cell.length_b   1.000
_cell.length_c   1.000
_cell.angle_alpha   90.00
_cell.angle_beta   90.00
_cell.angle_gamma   90.00
#
_symmetry.space_group_name_H-M   'P 1'
#
loop_
_entity.id
_entity.type
_entity.pdbx_description
1 polymer ?
#
loop_
_entity_poly.entity_id
_entity_poly.type
_entity_poly.pdbx_seq_one_letter_code
_entity_poly.pdbx_strand_id
1 'polypeptide(L)'
;MKEWRYDTAQDLDQTIVERLRRSPREPDMLVYGLRSLAALMIRAWLRVCHRLEVIGREDLPAEGSYVLVANHTSHLDALCLLSVLPLKKLHRAFPAAAADYFFTSIPRIAIAAVVVNALPFDRETHFRQSLNLCKELLANPGNILI
;
A
#
# COMPACT_ATOMS: atom_id res chain seq x y z
N MET A 1 24.90 -7.06 -27.33
CA MET A 1 24.63 -6.02 -26.30
C MET A 1 23.12 -5.89 -26.18
N LYS A 2 22.53 -5.93 -24.97
CA LYS A 2 21.09 -5.63 -24.82
C LYS A 2 20.91 -4.14 -25.12
N GLU A 3 20.03 -3.79 -26.06
CA GLU A 3 19.62 -2.40 -26.28
C GLU A 3 19.03 -1.86 -24.97
N TRP A 4 19.67 -0.84 -24.41
CA TRP A 4 19.19 -0.19 -23.20
C TRP A 4 18.08 0.76 -23.60
N ARG A 5 16.83 0.40 -23.29
CA ARG A 5 15.66 1.20 -23.59
C ARG A 5 15.28 1.98 -22.34
N TYR A 6 15.40 3.30 -22.41
CA TYR A 6 14.97 4.21 -21.35
C TYR A 6 13.49 4.52 -21.55
N ASP A 7 12.66 4.03 -20.63
CA ASP A 7 11.24 4.39 -20.56
C ASP A 7 11.08 5.44 -19.46
N THR A 8 10.54 6.61 -19.81
CA THR A 8 10.26 7.70 -18.86
C THR A 8 9.12 7.29 -17.92
N ALA A 9 9.10 7.86 -16.71
CA ALA A 9 8.00 7.68 -15.76
C ALA A 9 6.66 8.01 -16.44
N GLN A 10 5.70 7.08 -16.38
CA GLN A 10 4.46 7.18 -17.15
C GLN A 10 3.46 8.21 -16.59
N ASP A 11 3.82 8.88 -15.50
CA ASP A 11 2.99 9.81 -14.75
C ASP A 11 3.52 11.25 -14.77
N LEU A 12 4.56 11.52 -15.59
CA LEU A 12 5.26 12.81 -15.63
C LEU A 12 4.34 14.00 -15.97
N ASP A 13 3.39 13.78 -16.89
CA ASP A 13 2.47 14.82 -17.39
C ASP A 13 1.13 14.86 -16.63
N GLN A 14 0.99 14.09 -15.54
CA GLN A 14 -0.27 13.96 -14.81
C GLN A 14 -0.35 14.93 -13.62
N THR A 15 -1.57 15.35 -13.27
CA THR A 15 -1.78 16.15 -12.07
C THR A 15 -1.50 15.35 -10.80
N ILE A 16 -1.15 16.02 -9.70
CA ILE A 16 -0.87 15.36 -8.40
C ILE A 16 -2.05 14.45 -7.98
N VAL A 17 -3.29 14.86 -8.21
CA VAL A 17 -4.47 14.08 -7.84
C VAL A 17 -4.59 12.81 -8.69
N GLU A 18 -4.32 12.88 -9.99
CA GLU A 18 -4.32 11.72 -10.89
C GLU A 18 -3.20 10.74 -10.52
N ARG A 19 -1.99 11.25 -10.25
CA ARG A 19 -0.85 10.45 -9.76
C ARG A 19 -1.21 9.66 -8.49
N LEU A 20 -1.91 10.30 -7.55
CA LEU A 20 -2.33 9.65 -6.29
C LEU A 20 -3.45 8.61 -6.49
N ARG A 21 -4.31 8.77 -7.51
CA ARG A 21 -5.39 7.81 -7.82
C ARG A 21 -4.89 6.58 -8.60
N ARG A 22 -3.77 6.69 -9.32
CA ARG A 22 -3.19 5.57 -10.09
C ARG A 22 -2.66 4.45 -9.18
N SER A 23 -2.63 3.22 -9.68
CA SER A 23 -1.96 2.07 -9.05
C SER A 23 -1.50 1.09 -10.13
N PRO A 24 -0.27 0.52 -10.06
CA PRO A 24 0.81 0.85 -9.12
C PRO A 24 1.27 2.30 -9.24
N ARG A 25 1.62 2.91 -8.10
CA ARG A 25 2.17 4.27 -8.05
C ARG A 25 3.68 4.22 -8.28
N GLU A 26 4.23 5.25 -8.89
CA GLU A 26 5.67 5.50 -8.98
C GLU A 26 6.02 6.65 -8.01
N PRO A 27 6.06 6.39 -6.69
CA PRO A 27 6.21 7.45 -5.70
C PRO A 27 7.58 8.14 -5.78
N ASP A 28 7.57 9.47 -5.71
CA ASP A 28 8.79 10.27 -5.57
C ASP A 28 9.50 9.96 -4.23
N MET A 29 10.81 10.27 -4.14
CA MET A 29 11.61 10.05 -2.92
C MET A 29 10.98 10.68 -1.66
N LEU A 30 10.30 11.82 -1.82
CA LEU A 30 9.56 12.48 -0.73
C LEU A 30 8.40 11.62 -0.20
N VAL A 31 7.68 10.94 -1.07
CA VAL A 31 6.58 10.04 -0.69
C VAL A 31 7.12 8.83 0.07
N TYR A 32 8.28 8.29 -0.34
CA TYR A 32 8.98 7.25 0.41
C TYR A 32 9.35 7.72 1.83
N GLY A 33 9.95 8.91 1.95
CA GLY A 33 10.33 9.49 3.23
C GLY A 33 9.11 9.70 4.15
N LEU A 34 8.07 10.35 3.63
CA LEU A 34 6.85 10.65 4.38
C LEU A 34 6.12 9.37 4.82
N ARG A 35 6.00 8.36 3.94
CA ARG A 35 5.38 7.06 4.29
C ARG A 35 6.17 6.34 5.38
N SER A 36 7.49 6.35 5.30
CA SER A 36 8.35 5.73 6.32
C SER A 36 8.20 6.43 7.67
N LEU A 37 8.21 7.76 7.68
CA LEU A 37 8.00 8.56 8.89
C LEU A 37 6.61 8.30 9.48
N ALA A 38 5.56 8.31 8.66
CA ALA A 38 4.20 8.01 9.09
C ALA A 38 4.09 6.61 9.69
N ALA A 39 4.69 5.59 9.07
CA ALA A 39 4.68 4.24 9.62
C ALA A 39 5.41 4.13 10.96
N LEU A 40 6.51 4.86 11.16
CA LEU A 40 7.18 4.92 12.46
C LEU A 40 6.30 5.59 13.53
N MET A 41 5.66 6.72 13.20
CA MET A 41 4.74 7.39 14.11
C MET A 41 3.53 6.50 14.47
N ILE A 42 2.93 5.84 13.48
CA ILE A 42 1.81 4.91 13.69
C ILE A 42 2.24 3.73 14.57
N ARG A 43 3.42 3.15 14.34
CA ARG A 43 3.96 2.07 15.19
C ARG A 43 4.14 2.52 16.63
N ALA A 44 4.73 3.70 16.83
CA ALA A 44 4.93 4.25 18.16
C ALA A 44 3.60 4.48 18.87
N TRP A 45 2.64 5.09 18.19
CA TRP A 45 1.30 5.35 18.71
C TRP A 45 0.54 4.05 19.05
N LEU A 46 0.52 3.05 18.15
CA LEU A 46 -0.10 1.75 18.40
C LEU A 46 0.54 1.03 19.58
N ARG A 47 1.86 1.10 19.72
CA ARG A 47 2.58 0.46 20.84
C ARG A 47 2.32 1.15 22.18
N VAL A 48 2.30 2.50 22.20
CA VAL A 48 2.17 3.27 23.44
C VAL A 48 0.71 3.39 23.88
N CYS A 49 -0.20 3.77 22.97
CA CYS A 49 -1.59 4.05 23.30
C CYS A 49 -2.46 2.79 23.27
N HIS A 50 -2.18 1.85 22.35
CA HIS A 50 -2.99 0.64 22.17
C HIS A 50 -2.32 -0.64 22.65
N ARG A 51 -1.07 -0.57 23.13
CA ARG A 51 -0.28 -1.72 23.62
C ARG A 51 -0.22 -2.85 22.60
N LEU A 52 -0.13 -2.50 21.30
CA LEU A 52 -0.11 -3.48 20.23
C LEU A 52 1.05 -4.48 20.43
N GLU A 53 0.68 -5.75 20.51
CA GLU A 53 1.60 -6.89 20.55
C GLU A 53 1.56 -7.64 19.22
N VAL A 54 2.73 -8.05 18.74
CA VAL A 54 2.88 -8.79 17.48
C VAL A 54 3.67 -10.05 17.80
N ILE A 55 3.03 -11.20 17.60
CA ILE A 55 3.60 -12.54 17.79
C ILE A 55 3.83 -13.15 16.40
N GLY A 56 4.95 -13.86 16.19
CA GLY A 56 5.25 -14.50 14.91
C GLY A 56 5.61 -13.52 13.79
N ARG A 57 6.24 -12.39 14.11
CA ARG A 57 6.68 -11.42 13.09
C ARG A 57 7.72 -12.03 12.14
N GLU A 58 8.50 -12.96 12.65
CA GLU A 58 9.49 -13.78 11.97
C GLU A 58 8.89 -14.73 10.92
N ASP A 59 7.59 -15.05 11.02
CA ASP A 59 6.90 -15.92 10.06
C ASP A 59 6.61 -15.21 8.74
N LEU A 60 6.77 -13.88 8.70
CA LEU A 60 6.65 -13.12 7.47
C LEU A 60 7.72 -13.59 6.46
N PRO A 61 7.34 -13.97 5.22
CA PRO A 61 8.31 -14.36 4.21
C PRO A 61 9.37 -13.29 4.02
N ALA A 62 10.65 -13.66 4.06
CA ALA A 62 11.77 -12.73 3.85
C ALA A 62 11.83 -12.27 2.39
N GLU A 63 11.62 -13.19 1.46
CA GLU A 63 11.69 -12.98 0.01
C GLU A 63 10.36 -13.29 -0.68
N GLY A 64 10.21 -12.78 -1.90
CA GLY A 64 8.99 -12.93 -2.68
C GLY A 64 7.82 -12.05 -2.21
N SER A 65 6.77 -12.11 -3.01
CA SER A 65 5.46 -11.51 -2.77
C SER A 65 4.59 -12.43 -1.91
N TYR A 66 3.74 -11.86 -1.07
CA TYR A 66 2.74 -12.63 -0.32
C TYR A 66 1.44 -11.86 -0.17
N VAL A 67 0.39 -12.60 0.22
CA VAL A 67 -0.89 -12.03 0.64
C VAL A 67 -0.97 -12.17 2.15
N LEU A 68 -1.08 -11.04 2.86
CA LEU A 68 -1.32 -11.00 4.28
C LEU A 68 -2.81 -10.83 4.53
N VAL A 69 -3.40 -11.79 5.24
CA VAL A 69 -4.85 -11.88 5.44
C VAL A 69 -5.16 -11.67 6.91
N ALA A 70 -6.14 -10.82 7.21
CA ALA A 70 -6.66 -10.65 8.57
C ALA A 70 -8.18 -10.76 8.61
N ASN A 71 -8.71 -11.08 9.78
CA ASN A 71 -10.11 -10.83 10.08
C ASN A 71 -10.37 -9.31 10.10
N HIS A 72 -11.50 -8.86 9.56
CA HIS A 72 -11.85 -7.45 9.54
C HIS A 72 -12.82 -7.11 10.66
N THR A 73 -12.35 -6.36 11.65
CA THR A 73 -13.11 -5.92 12.82
C THR A 73 -13.14 -4.40 12.97
N SER A 74 -12.19 -3.69 12.36
CA SER A 74 -12.09 -2.24 12.46
C SER A 74 -11.30 -1.60 11.33
N HIS A 75 -11.46 -0.29 11.12
CA HIS A 75 -10.57 0.46 10.22
C HIS A 75 -9.11 0.49 10.69
N LEU A 76 -8.85 0.23 11.99
CA LEU A 76 -7.50 0.20 12.55
C LEU A 76 -6.70 -1.01 12.04
N ASP A 77 -7.38 -2.06 11.57
CA ASP A 77 -6.76 -3.31 11.11
C ASP A 77 -5.69 -3.05 10.03
N ALA A 78 -5.99 -2.15 9.07
CA ALA A 78 -5.04 -1.79 8.03
C ALA A 78 -3.76 -1.14 8.61
N LEU A 79 -3.90 -0.29 9.63
CA LEU A 79 -2.75 0.33 10.30
C LEU A 79 -1.97 -0.69 11.12
N CYS A 80 -2.65 -1.63 11.79
CA CYS A 80 -2.04 -2.73 12.50
C CYS A 80 -1.21 -3.60 11.54
N LEU A 81 -1.77 -4.04 10.42
CA LEU A 81 -1.07 -4.85 9.43
C LEU A 81 0.16 -4.13 8.85
N LEU A 82 0.04 -2.85 8.49
CA LEU A 82 1.17 -2.05 8.01
C LEU A 82 2.28 -1.88 9.06
N SER A 83 1.92 -1.84 10.34
CA SER A 83 2.88 -1.73 11.45
C SER A 83 3.72 -3.00 11.64
N VAL A 84 3.14 -4.16 11.29
CA VAL A 84 3.79 -5.48 11.37
C VAL A 84 4.86 -5.66 10.29
N LEU A 85 4.73 -5.01 9.13
CA LEU A 85 5.67 -5.18 8.02
C LEU A 85 7.08 -4.63 8.34
N PRO A 86 8.16 -5.20 7.81
CA PRO A 86 9.46 -4.51 7.77
C PRO A 86 9.38 -3.22 6.95
N LEU A 87 10.10 -2.15 7.33
CA LEU A 87 10.06 -0.87 6.60
C LEU A 87 10.43 -1.03 5.12
N LYS A 88 11.37 -1.94 4.81
CA LYS A 88 11.76 -2.27 3.43
C LYS A 88 10.60 -2.81 2.57
N LYS A 89 9.61 -3.45 3.19
CA LYS A 89 8.43 -4.02 2.52
C LYS A 89 7.23 -3.07 2.51
N LEU A 90 7.24 -2.01 3.32
CA LEU A 90 6.14 -1.06 3.48
C LEU A 90 5.73 -0.43 2.14
N HIS A 91 6.69 0.00 1.33
CA HIS A 91 6.41 0.68 0.06
C HIS A 91 5.89 -0.25 -1.04
N ARG A 92 6.01 -1.55 -0.81
CA ARG A 92 5.49 -2.59 -1.69
C ARG A 92 4.28 -3.29 -1.07
N ALA A 93 3.71 -2.74 0.00
CA ALA A 93 2.50 -3.24 0.62
C ALA A 93 1.30 -2.48 0.07
N PHE A 94 0.27 -3.20 -0.34
CA PHE A 94 -0.91 -2.68 -1.00
C PHE A 94 -2.16 -3.18 -0.27
N PRO A 95 -2.60 -2.48 0.79
CA PRO A 95 -3.90 -2.75 1.41
C PRO A 95 -5.02 -2.56 0.40
N ALA A 96 -5.85 -3.58 0.21
CA ALA A 96 -7.02 -3.51 -0.63
C ALA A 96 -8.08 -2.65 0.06
N ALA A 97 -8.13 -1.37 -0.31
CA ALA A 97 -9.10 -0.43 0.23
C ALA A 97 -10.28 -0.31 -0.73
N ALA A 98 -11.49 -0.33 -0.18
CA ALA A 98 -12.71 -0.11 -0.95
C ALA A 98 -12.66 1.29 -1.59
N ALA A 99 -12.70 1.33 -2.92
CA ALA A 99 -12.49 2.56 -3.70
C ALA A 99 -13.57 3.62 -3.40
N ASP A 100 -14.80 3.16 -3.21
CA ASP A 100 -16.02 3.87 -2.86
C ASP A 100 -16.00 4.52 -1.47
N TYR A 101 -15.18 4.03 -0.54
CA TYR A 101 -15.09 4.59 0.82
C TYR A 101 -13.90 5.54 1.00
N PHE A 102 -12.70 5.07 0.64
CA PHE A 102 -11.44 5.77 0.94
C PHE A 102 -11.06 6.83 -0.10
N PHE A 103 -11.61 6.78 -1.32
CA PHE A 103 -11.26 7.71 -2.40
C PHE A 103 -12.36 8.75 -2.72
N THR A 104 -13.10 9.16 -1.69
CA THR A 104 -14.25 10.08 -1.79
C THR A 104 -13.90 11.55 -1.61
N SER A 105 -12.78 11.88 -0.94
CA SER A 105 -12.34 13.26 -0.72
C SER A 105 -10.82 13.39 -0.82
N ILE A 106 -10.35 14.54 -1.31
CA ILE A 106 -8.91 14.79 -1.57
C ILE A 106 -8.01 14.49 -0.36
N PRO A 107 -8.36 14.86 0.89
CA PRO A 107 -7.54 14.51 2.06
C PRO A 107 -7.46 13.01 2.32
N ARG A 108 -8.57 12.28 2.15
CA ARG A 108 -8.61 10.82 2.34
C ARG A 108 -7.82 10.10 1.26
N ILE A 109 -7.90 10.58 0.01
CA ILE A 109 -7.10 10.08 -1.11
C ILE A 109 -5.61 10.25 -0.82
N ALA A 110 -5.20 11.44 -0.35
CA ALA A 110 -3.81 11.71 0.00
C ALA A 110 -3.33 10.79 1.11
N ILE A 111 -4.10 10.60 2.19
CA ILE A 111 -3.71 9.69 3.29
C ILE A 111 -3.66 8.23 2.79
N ALA A 112 -4.69 7.78 2.07
CA ALA A 112 -4.75 6.41 1.56
C ALA A 112 -3.60 6.11 0.59
N ALA A 113 -3.26 7.03 -0.31
CA ALA A 113 -2.19 6.84 -1.29
C ALA A 113 -0.78 7.04 -0.69
N VAL A 114 -0.59 8.05 0.15
CA VAL A 114 0.73 8.43 0.67
C VAL A 114 1.08 7.62 1.90
N VAL A 115 0.19 7.51 2.88
CA VAL A 115 0.47 6.84 4.16
C VAL A 115 0.21 5.34 4.08
N VAL A 116 -0.94 4.93 3.53
CA VAL A 116 -1.39 3.53 3.54
C VAL A 116 -0.93 2.77 2.29
N ASN A 117 -0.59 3.48 1.21
CA ASN A 117 -0.33 2.90 -0.12
C ASN A 117 -1.48 2.02 -0.63
N ALA A 118 -2.71 2.44 -0.32
CA ALA A 118 -3.92 1.69 -0.57
C ALA A 118 -4.15 1.44 -2.07
N LEU A 119 -4.49 0.20 -2.40
CA LEU A 119 -4.95 -0.21 -3.72
C LEU A 119 -6.46 0.05 -3.79
N PRO A 120 -6.95 0.83 -4.77
CA PRO A 120 -8.39 0.93 -5.01
C PRO A 120 -8.91 -0.43 -5.47
N PHE A 121 -9.75 -1.06 -4.65
CA PHE A 121 -10.38 -2.33 -4.96
C PHE A 121 -11.88 -2.12 -5.16
N ASP A 122 -12.36 -2.33 -6.38
CA ASP A 122 -13.78 -2.28 -6.72
C ASP A 122 -14.39 -3.66 -6.52
N ARG A 123 -15.48 -3.71 -5.74
CA ARG A 123 -16.16 -4.95 -5.35
C ARG A 123 -17.41 -5.21 -6.19
N GLU A 124 -17.90 -4.22 -6.94
CA GLU A 124 -19.20 -4.30 -7.62
C GLU A 124 -19.06 -4.26 -9.14
N THR A 125 -18.39 -3.23 -9.67
CA THR A 125 -18.48 -2.94 -11.12
C THR A 125 -17.29 -3.52 -11.88
N HIS A 126 -16.08 -3.37 -11.31
CA HIS A 126 -14.81 -3.70 -11.96
C HIS A 126 -14.00 -4.78 -11.21
N PHE A 127 -14.66 -5.71 -10.52
CA PHE A 127 -14.00 -6.76 -9.72
C PHE A 127 -12.88 -7.53 -10.45
N ARG A 128 -13.10 -7.93 -11.71
CA ARG A 128 -12.07 -8.65 -12.51
C ARG A 128 -10.83 -7.79 -12.76
N GLN A 129 -11.00 -6.49 -12.95
CA GLN A 129 -9.87 -5.57 -13.16
C GLN A 129 -9.08 -5.40 -11.86
N SER A 130 -9.76 -5.26 -10.72
CA SER A 130 -9.09 -5.22 -9.41
C SER A 130 -8.32 -6.51 -9.11
N LEU A 131 -8.85 -7.68 -9.45
CA LEU A 131 -8.12 -8.95 -9.33
C LEU A 131 -6.92 -9.05 -10.27
N ASN A 132 -7.03 -8.58 -11.50
CA ASN A 132 -5.90 -8.55 -12.43
C ASN A 132 -4.78 -7.63 -11.91
N LEU A 133 -5.13 -6.48 -11.35
CA LEU A 133 -4.17 -5.58 -10.73
C LEU A 133 -3.46 -6.24 -9.52
N CYS A 134 -4.21 -6.96 -8.68
CA CYS A 134 -3.61 -7.77 -7.62
C CYS A 134 -2.61 -8.81 -8.18
N LYS A 135 -2.97 -9.51 -9.25
CA LYS A 135 -2.08 -10.47 -9.92
C LYS A 135 -0.80 -9.81 -10.43
N GLU A 136 -0.91 -8.64 -11.06
CA GLU A 136 0.24 -7.87 -11.55
C GLU A 136 1.16 -7.40 -10.43
N LEU A 137 0.60 -6.97 -9.30
CA LEU A 137 1.37 -6.56 -8.12
C LEU A 137 2.09 -7.74 -7.46
N LEU A 138 1.45 -8.91 -7.39
CA LEU A 138 2.10 -10.12 -6.88
C LEU A 138 3.23 -10.59 -7.81
N ALA A 139 3.09 -10.41 -9.13
CA ALA A 139 4.15 -10.68 -10.09
C ALA A 139 5.33 -9.69 -9.99
N ASN A 140 5.12 -8.49 -9.45
CA ASN A 140 6.11 -7.43 -9.31
C ASN A 140 6.37 -7.07 -7.84
N PRO A 141 7.37 -7.71 -7.21
CA PRO A 141 7.56 -7.98 -5.77
C PRO A 141 6.68 -7.20 -4.75
N GLY A 142 5.36 -7.27 -4.91
CA GLY A 142 4.35 -6.53 -4.13
C GLY A 142 3.61 -7.46 -3.18
N ASN A 143 3.29 -6.96 -1.99
CA ASN A 143 2.53 -7.67 -0.97
C ASN A 143 1.12 -7.09 -0.91
N ILE A 144 0.13 -7.96 -0.91
CA ILE A 144 -1.29 -7.54 -0.81
C ILE A 144 -1.74 -7.76 0.62
N LEU A 145 -2.46 -6.78 1.17
CA LEU A 145 -3.07 -6.87 2.50
C LEU A 145 -4.59 -6.90 2.32
N ILE A 146 -5.25 -7.94 2.83
CA ILE A 146 -6.71 -8.11 2.79
C ILE A 146 -7.30 -8.39 4.18
#